data_AF-J2GCS9-F1
#
_entry.id   AF-J2GCS9-F1
#
_cell.length_a   1.000
_cell.length_b   1.000
_cell.length_c   1.000
_cell.angle_alpha   90.00
_cell.angle_beta   90.00
_cell.angle_gamma   90.00
#
_symmetry.space_group_name_H-M   'P 1'
#
loop_
_entity.id
_entity.type
_entity.pdbx_description
1 polymer ?
#
loop_
_entity_poly.entity_id
_entity_poly.type
_entity_poly.pdbx_seq_one_letter_code
_entity_poly.pdbx_strand_id
1 'polypeptide(L)'
;MSKPNLPTDDGVTSLAAHRMALVVQKARQIRDASDAFLRDWPTLEVRPPMPAFAWPELERQLLSLALEELGPIIRDLVSAVRKEASPKPPEMVLREILVIAATVLDEDFRLSLAQAPGEGSPMP
;
A
#
# COMPACT_ATOMS: atom_id res chain seq x y z
N MET A 1 -44.47 2.47 -35.62
CA MET A 1 -43.37 1.52 -35.30
C MET A 1 -42.28 2.31 -34.59
N SER A 2 -42.25 2.28 -33.26
CA SER A 2 -41.20 2.94 -32.46
C SER A 2 -40.03 1.98 -32.27
N LYS A 3 -38.82 2.37 -32.68
CA LYS A 3 -37.59 1.65 -32.35
C LYS A 3 -37.23 1.89 -30.87
N PRO A 4 -36.73 0.89 -30.14
CA PRO A 4 -36.28 1.07 -28.77
C PRO A 4 -34.95 1.83 -28.75
N ASN A 5 -34.87 2.81 -27.86
CA ASN A 5 -33.66 3.56 -27.54
C ASN A 5 -32.75 2.64 -26.71
N LEU A 6 -31.56 2.30 -27.21
CA LEU A 6 -30.55 1.57 -26.42
C LEU A 6 -29.91 2.54 -25.42
N PRO A 7 -29.78 2.17 -24.13
CA PRO A 7 -29.03 2.98 -23.18
C PRO A 7 -27.51 2.71 -23.31
N THR A 8 -26.79 3.76 -23.70
CA THR A 8 -25.53 4.24 -23.08
C THR A 8 -24.29 3.31 -23.09
N ASP A 9 -23.57 3.30 -24.21
CA ASP A 9 -22.17 2.82 -24.34
C ASP A 9 -21.13 3.84 -23.81
N ASP A 10 -21.52 5.12 -23.77
CA ASP A 10 -20.63 6.24 -23.40
C ASP A 10 -20.16 6.19 -21.93
N GLY A 11 -20.99 5.64 -21.03
CA GLY A 11 -20.68 5.57 -19.59
C GLY A 11 -19.64 4.51 -19.24
N VAL A 12 -19.67 3.35 -19.92
CA VAL A 12 -18.72 2.25 -19.68
C VAL A 12 -17.35 2.61 -20.28
N THR A 13 -17.35 3.21 -21.47
CA THR A 13 -16.13 3.70 -22.14
C THR A 13 -15.45 4.81 -21.34
N SER A 14 -16.23 5.74 -20.77
CA SER A 14 -15.73 6.81 -19.89
C SER A 14 -15.11 6.28 -18.59
N LEU A 15 -15.75 5.31 -17.93
CA LEU A 15 -15.21 4.70 -16.71
C LEU A 15 -13.92 3.91 -16.98
N ALA A 16 -13.86 3.15 -18.08
CA ALA A 16 -12.67 2.41 -18.48
C ALA A 16 -11.50 3.36 -18.80
N ALA A 17 -11.76 4.45 -19.54
CA ALA A 17 -10.77 5.47 -19.83
C ALA A 17 -10.25 6.16 -18.55
N HIS A 18 -11.15 6.49 -17.62
CA HIS A 18 -10.77 7.08 -16.34
C HIS A 18 -9.90 6.13 -15.51
N ARG A 19 -10.27 4.85 -15.40
CA ARG A 19 -9.46 3.82 -14.70
C ARG A 19 -8.07 3.69 -15.34
N MET A 20 -7.99 3.67 -16.66
CA MET A 20 -6.72 3.61 -17.37
C MET A 20 -5.85 4.84 -17.07
N ALA A 21 -6.44 6.05 -17.09
CA ALA A 21 -5.74 7.28 -16.74
C ALA A 21 -5.15 7.24 -15.32
N LEU A 22 -5.92 6.73 -14.35
CA LEU A 22 -5.43 6.55 -12.97
C LEU A 22 -4.27 5.56 -12.89
N VAL A 23 -4.34 4.44 -13.62
CA VAL A 23 -3.25 3.45 -13.67
C VAL A 23 -1.98 4.05 -14.28
N VAL A 24 -2.11 4.77 -15.40
CA VAL A 24 -0.98 5.43 -16.06
C VAL A 24 -0.35 6.49 -15.14
N GLN A 25 -1.18 7.29 -14.48
CA GLN A 25 -0.72 8.30 -13.52
C GLN A 25 0.04 7.65 -12.35
N LYS A 26 -0.50 6.58 -11.78
CA LYS A 26 0.13 5.86 -10.66
C LYS A 26 1.45 5.22 -11.10
N ALA A 27 1.50 4.61 -12.27
CA ALA A 27 2.74 4.04 -12.82
C ALA A 27 3.82 5.10 -13.01
N ARG A 28 3.44 6.31 -13.48
CA ARG A 28 4.35 7.45 -13.59
C ARG A 28 4.87 7.89 -12.22
N GLN A 29 3.98 8.03 -11.23
CA GLN A 29 4.38 8.39 -9.86
C GLN A 29 5.38 7.40 -9.25
N ILE A 30 5.17 6.10 -9.43
CA ILE A 30 6.09 5.07 -8.91
C ILE A 30 7.45 5.17 -9.60
N ARG A 31 7.47 5.43 -10.92
CA ARG A 31 8.71 5.62 -11.68
C ARG A 31 9.47 6.86 -11.20
N ASP A 32 8.79 8.00 -11.15
CA ASP A 32 9.40 9.27 -10.73
C ASP A 32 9.97 9.16 -9.30
N ALA A 33 9.26 8.46 -8.40
CA ALA A 33 9.73 8.18 -7.04
C ALA A 33 10.94 7.23 -7.01
N SER A 34 10.95 6.20 -7.86
CA SER A 34 12.09 5.28 -7.98
C SER A 34 13.33 5.99 -8.52
N ASP A 35 13.15 6.84 -9.53
CA ASP A 35 14.24 7.64 -10.11
C ASP A 35 14.78 8.65 -9.11
N ALA A 36 13.90 9.29 -8.32
CA ALA A 36 14.31 10.16 -7.22
C ALA A 36 15.10 9.40 -6.15
N PHE A 37 14.59 8.24 -5.73
CA PHE A 37 15.26 7.41 -4.75
C PHE A 37 16.67 7.03 -5.22
N LEU A 38 16.84 6.58 -6.47
CA LEU A 38 18.15 6.16 -6.99
C LEU A 38 19.14 7.32 -7.16
N ARG A 39 18.67 8.54 -7.43
CA ARG A 39 19.55 9.73 -7.47
C ARG A 39 20.11 10.04 -6.10
N ASP A 40 19.25 9.97 -5.09
CA ASP A 40 19.60 10.36 -3.74
C ASP A 40 20.36 9.21 -3.02
N TRP A 41 19.97 7.96 -3.29
CA TRP A 41 20.49 6.70 -2.73
C TRP A 41 21.02 5.81 -3.86
N PRO A 42 22.25 6.08 -4.36
CA PRO A 42 22.84 5.31 -5.45
C PRO A 42 23.12 3.85 -5.03
N THR A 43 23.05 2.95 -6.00
CA THR A 43 23.28 1.51 -5.75
C THR A 43 24.71 1.26 -5.29
N LEU A 44 24.87 0.46 -4.23
CA LEU A 44 26.17 0.03 -3.74
C LEU A 44 26.85 -0.95 -4.71
N GLU A 45 28.16 -0.77 -4.93
CA GLU A 45 28.95 -1.62 -5.83
C GLU A 45 29.08 -3.06 -5.32
N VAL A 46 29.16 -3.24 -4.00
CA VAL A 46 29.24 -4.55 -3.35
C VAL A 46 28.00 -4.74 -2.47
N ARG A 47 27.14 -5.68 -2.86
CA ARG A 47 25.90 -5.99 -2.15
C ARG A 47 25.91 -7.44 -1.66
N PRO A 48 26.33 -7.71 -0.42
CA PRO A 48 26.07 -9.02 0.18
C PRO A 48 24.55 -9.25 0.23
N PRO A 49 24.09 -10.50 0.01
CA PRO A 49 22.66 -10.78 0.00
C PRO A 49 22.05 -10.61 1.40
N MET A 50 20.87 -9.99 1.46
CA MET A 50 20.01 -10.04 2.64
C MET A 50 19.31 -11.40 2.72
N PRO A 51 18.90 -11.86 3.92
CA PRO A 51 18.02 -13.01 4.05
C PRO A 51 16.77 -12.84 3.20
N ALA A 52 16.43 -13.89 2.44
CA ALA A 52 15.21 -13.92 1.64
C ALA A 52 14.06 -14.46 2.48
N PHE A 53 12.91 -13.79 2.41
CA PHE A 53 11.63 -14.24 2.96
C PHE A 53 10.51 -13.90 1.99
N ALA A 54 9.44 -14.67 2.02
CA ALA A 54 8.28 -14.50 1.17
C ALA A 54 7.28 -13.48 1.76
N TRP A 55 6.45 -12.88 0.90
CA TRP A 55 5.40 -11.95 1.34
C TRP A 55 4.48 -12.49 2.45
N PRO A 56 4.03 -13.77 2.42
CA PRO A 56 3.23 -14.31 3.53
C PRO A 56 4.00 -14.42 4.84
N GLU A 57 5.31 -14.61 4.79
CA GLU A 57 6.15 -14.69 5.98
C GLU A 57 6.32 -13.31 6.61
N LEU A 58 6.51 -12.27 5.79
CA LEU A 58 6.51 -10.88 6.24
C LEU A 58 5.17 -10.49 6.88
N GLU A 59 4.05 -10.78 6.20
CA GLU A 59 2.71 -10.47 6.70
C GLU A 59 2.48 -11.13 8.06
N ARG A 60 2.82 -12.42 8.18
CA ARG A 60 2.71 -13.16 9.45
C ARG A 60 3.55 -12.51 10.57
N GLN A 61 4.78 -12.08 10.27
CA GLN A 61 5.63 -11.42 11.27
C GLN A 61 5.05 -10.08 11.71
N LEU A 62 4.61 -9.23 10.77
CA LEU A 62 4.00 -7.94 11.11
C LEU A 62 2.71 -8.11 11.91
N LEU A 63 1.86 -9.07 11.56
CA LEU A 63 0.66 -9.40 12.33
C LEU A 63 0.99 -9.88 13.75
N SER A 64 2.07 -10.65 13.92
CA SER A 64 2.48 -11.13 15.25
C SER A 64 3.03 -10.03 16.18
N LEU A 65 3.51 -8.93 15.60
CA LEU A 65 4.02 -7.78 16.36
C LEU A 65 2.93 -6.75 16.68
N ALA A 66 1.78 -6.84 16.02
CA ALA A 66 0.71 -5.87 16.12
C ALA A 66 -0.35 -6.25 17.15
N LEU A 67 -1.16 -5.26 17.53
CA LEU A 67 -2.45 -5.49 18.18
C LEU A 67 -3.40 -6.21 17.22
N GLU A 68 -4.28 -7.07 17.75
CA GLU A 68 -5.19 -7.89 16.94
C GLU A 68 -6.13 -7.04 16.08
N GLU A 69 -6.55 -5.88 16.61
CA GLU A 69 -7.40 -4.90 15.96
C GLU A 69 -6.78 -4.28 14.69
N LEU A 70 -5.44 -4.27 14.60
CA LEU A 70 -4.70 -3.76 13.45
C LEU A 70 -4.57 -4.77 12.32
N GLY A 71 -5.00 -6.02 12.53
CA GLY A 71 -4.85 -7.10 11.57
C GLY A 71 -5.31 -6.78 10.14
N PRO A 72 -6.52 -6.22 9.93
CA PRO A 72 -6.98 -5.84 8.59
C PRO A 72 -6.11 -4.75 7.94
N ILE A 73 -5.74 -3.72 8.70
CA ILE A 73 -4.93 -2.60 8.19
C ILE A 73 -3.55 -3.09 7.75
N ILE A 74 -2.92 -3.96 8.52
CA ILE A 74 -1.60 -4.52 8.18
C ILE A 74 -1.65 -5.33 6.89
N ARG A 75 -2.70 -6.15 6.71
CA ARG A 75 -2.89 -6.91 5.46
C ARG A 75 -3.05 -5.98 4.26
N ASP A 76 -3.81 -4.90 4.41
CA ASP A 76 -4.00 -3.91 3.34
C ASP A 76 -2.69 -3.18 3.00
N LEU A 77 -1.91 -2.78 4.01
CA LEU A 77 -0.60 -2.14 3.81
C LEU A 77 0.39 -3.08 3.12
N VAL A 78 0.52 -4.33 3.58
CA VAL A 78 1.40 -5.33 2.95
C VAL A 78 0.96 -5.60 1.51
N SER A 79 -0.35 -5.72 1.27
CA SER A 79 -0.92 -5.89 -0.07
C SER A 79 -0.59 -4.72 -0.99
N ALA A 80 -0.71 -3.49 -0.50
CA ALA A 80 -0.37 -2.28 -1.26
C ALA A 80 1.11 -2.23 -1.62
N VAL A 81 2.01 -2.43 -0.65
CA VAL A 81 3.47 -2.46 -0.89
C VAL A 81 3.82 -3.57 -1.89
N ARG A 82 3.28 -4.77 -1.70
CA ARG A 82 3.53 -5.91 -2.61
C ARG A 82 3.15 -5.61 -4.05
N LYS A 83 2.01 -4.95 -4.28
CA LYS A 83 1.54 -4.58 -5.63
C LYS A 83 2.47 -3.59 -6.32
N GLU A 84 3.11 -2.72 -5.56
CA GLU A 84 4.00 -1.68 -6.08
C GLU A 84 5.49 -2.06 -6.04
N ALA A 85 5.85 -3.19 -5.45
CA ALA A 85 7.25 -3.56 -5.20
C ALA A 85 8.06 -3.84 -6.48
N SER A 86 7.45 -4.48 -7.48
CA SER A 86 8.14 -4.91 -8.71
C SER A 86 8.91 -3.79 -9.45
N PRO A 87 8.31 -2.61 -9.71
CA PRO A 87 9.03 -1.51 -10.36
C PRO A 87 9.98 -0.72 -9.44
N LYS A 88 10.00 -0.98 -8.12
CA LYS A 88 10.78 -0.21 -7.14
C LYS A 88 12.15 -0.85 -6.88
N PRO A 89 13.20 -0.07 -6.58
CA PRO A 89 14.45 -0.61 -6.05
C PRO A 89 14.21 -1.41 -4.74
N PRO A 90 14.91 -2.53 -4.51
CA PRO A 90 14.73 -3.33 -3.28
C PRO A 90 14.92 -2.53 -1.99
N GLU A 91 15.86 -1.59 -1.96
CA GLU A 91 16.12 -0.74 -0.79
C GLU A 91 14.96 0.25 -0.52
N MET A 92 14.25 0.70 -1.55
CA MET A 92 13.04 1.50 -1.40
C MET A 92 11.89 0.68 -0.82
N VAL A 93 11.70 -0.55 -1.31
CA VAL A 93 10.70 -1.49 -0.76
C VAL A 93 11.02 -1.83 0.69
N LEU A 94 12.30 -2.09 1.01
CA LEU A 94 12.75 -2.32 2.38
C LEU A 94 12.42 -1.12 3.28
N ARG A 95 12.67 0.11 2.81
CA ARG A 95 12.32 1.32 3.57
C ARG A 95 10.82 1.38 3.87
N GLU A 96 9.96 1.08 2.90
CA GLU A 96 8.50 1.03 3.11
C GLU A 96 8.11 -0.01 4.17
N ILE A 97 8.72 -1.21 4.12
CA ILE A 97 8.51 -2.26 5.11
C ILE A 97 8.95 -1.83 6.51
N LEU A 98 10.12 -1.19 6.62
CA LEU A 98 10.64 -0.71 7.90
C LEU A 98 9.76 0.38 8.50
N VAL A 99 9.17 1.25 7.68
CA VAL A 99 8.19 2.25 8.13
C VAL A 99 6.95 1.56 8.70
N ILE A 100 6.39 0.55 8.01
CA ILE A 100 5.25 -0.22 8.53
C ILE A 100 5.60 -0.87 9.87
N ALA A 101 6.75 -1.54 9.96
CA ALA A 101 7.20 -2.19 11.19
C ALA A 101 7.37 -1.19 12.34
N ALA A 102 7.95 -0.01 12.07
CA ALA A 102 8.11 1.05 13.06
C ALA A 102 6.74 1.55 13.56
N THR A 103 5.77 1.77 12.67
CA THR A 103 4.41 2.17 13.05
C THR A 103 3.69 1.10 13.88
N VAL A 104 3.85 -0.17 13.54
CA VAL A 104 3.26 -1.29 14.29
C VAL A 104 3.82 -1.38 15.72
N LEU A 105 5.11 -1.08 15.89
CA LEU A 105 5.80 -1.14 17.19
C LEU A 105 5.66 0.15 18.01
N ASP A 106 5.11 1.21 17.43
CA ASP A 106 4.95 2.49 18.11
C ASP A 106 3.84 2.44 19.17
N GLU A 107 4.22 2.61 20.43
CA GLU A 107 3.31 2.58 21.58
C GLU A 107 2.34 3.76 21.55
N ASP A 108 2.76 4.95 21.10
CA ASP A 108 1.87 6.12 21.05
C ASP A 108 0.79 5.94 19.98
N PHE A 109 1.15 5.40 18.82
CA PHE A 109 0.21 5.01 17.78
C PHE A 109 -0.81 3.98 18.31
N ARG A 110 -0.35 2.94 18.98
CA ARG A 110 -1.21 1.91 19.60
C ARG A 110 -2.15 2.49 20.65
N LEU A 111 -1.66 3.40 21.50
CA LEU A 111 -2.46 4.07 22.53
C LEU A 111 -3.51 5.01 21.94
N SER A 112 -3.17 5.77 20.89
CA SER A 112 -4.12 6.66 20.20
C SER A 112 -5.29 5.87 19.60
N LEU A 113 -5.01 4.66 19.09
CA LEU A 113 -6.02 3.81 18.48
C LEU A 113 -6.90 3.12 19.52
N ALA A 114 -6.30 2.68 20.63
CA ALA A 114 -7.06 2.13 21.76
C ALA A 114 -8.00 3.17 22.40
N GLN A 115 -7.67 4.46 22.28
CA GLN A 115 -8.49 5.58 22.75
C GLN A 115 -9.46 6.12 21.69
N ALA A 116 -9.42 5.61 20.45
CA ALA A 116 -10.39 6.00 19.44
C ALA A 116 -11.78 5.56 19.92
N PRO A 117 -12.71 6.51 20.18
CA PRO A 117 -14.00 6.17 20.75
C PRO A 117 -14.72 5.20 19.81
N GLY A 118 -15.01 4.00 20.33
CA GLY A 118 -15.95 3.10 19.69
C GLY A 118 -17.23 3.88 19.41
N GLU A 119 -17.57 3.99 18.15
CA GLU A 119 -18.81 4.58 17.65
C GLU A 119 -19.99 3.84 18.32
N GLY A 120 -20.46 4.35 19.47
CA GLY A 120 -21.46 3.62 20.26
C GLY A 120 -21.57 3.94 21.76
N SER A 121 -20.88 4.95 22.32
CA SER A 121 -21.16 5.35 23.70
C SER A 121 -22.35 6.33 23.74
N PRO A 122 -23.49 6.02 24.39
CA PRO A 122 -24.59 6.95 24.52
C PRO A 122 -24.16 8.10 25.43
N MET A 123 -24.31 9.33 24.93
CA MET A 123 -24.11 10.54 25.72
C MET A 123 -25.07 10.56 26.93
N PRO A 124 -24.60 11.00 28.12
CA PRO A 124 -25.43 11.17 29.31
C PRO A 124 -26.49 12.28 29.13
#